data_AF-U5F782-F1
#
_entry.id   AF-U5F782-F1
#
_cell.length_a   1.000
_cell.length_b   1.000
_cell.length_c   1.000
_cell.angle_alpha   90.00
_cell.angle_beta   90.00
_cell.angle_gamma   90.00
#
_symmetry.space_group_name_H-M   'P 1'
#
loop_
_entity.id
_entity.type
_entity.pdbx_description
1 polymer ?
#
loop_
_entity_poly.entity_id
_entity_poly.type
_entity_poly.pdbx_seq_one_letter_code
_entity_poly.pdbx_strand_id
1 'polypeptide(L)' 'MLFLKKSFIGTHSELNANVKLNSTGNVLSRKIKSNIELLKRNFIHVEYPPRTSKERLIKLVYVGNDEISNDDMTINDT' A
#
# COMPACT_ATOMS: atom_id res chain seq x y z
N MET A 1 -9.52 14.42 -16.56
CA MET A 1 -8.18 14.10 -16.03
C MET A 1 -8.38 13.55 -14.62
N LEU A 2 -8.35 12.22 -14.47
CA LEU A 2 -8.53 11.56 -13.18
C LEU A 2 -7.14 11.32 -12.59
N PHE A 3 -6.75 12.12 -11.59
CA PHE A 3 -5.53 11.87 -10.84
C PHE A 3 -5.75 10.62 -9.98
N LEU A 4 -4.99 9.55 -10.27
CA LEU A 4 -4.94 8.35 -9.45
C LEU A 4 -4.59 8.74 -8.01
N LYS A 5 -5.30 8.15 -7.04
CA LYS A 5 -4.98 8.33 -5.62
C LYS A 5 -3.55 7.85 -5.39
N LYS A 6 -2.62 8.78 -5.14
CA LYS A 6 -1.25 8.51 -4.67
C LYS A 6 -1.20 7.89 -3.26
N SER A 7 -2.33 7.44 -2.72
CA SER A 7 -2.41 6.91 -1.36
C SER A 7 -3.46 5.83 -1.21
N PHE A 8 -3.12 4.79 -0.45
CA PHE A 8 -4.04 3.78 0.06
C PHE A 8 -4.26 4.02 1.55
N ILE A 9 -5.50 3.86 2.03
CA ILE A 9 -5.84 3.80 3.45
C ILE A 9 -6.83 2.65 3.65
N GLY A 10 -6.50 1.70 4.52
CA GLY A 10 -7.36 0.56 4.81
C GLY A 10 -6.74 -0.39 5.81
N THR A 11 -7.47 -1.46 6.13
CA THR A 11 -7.02 -2.56 6.97
C THR A 11 -5.99 -3.44 6.25
N HIS A 12 -5.35 -4.34 7.01
CA HIS A 12 -4.48 -5.36 6.43
C HIS A 12 -5.22 -6.26 5.44
N SER A 13 -6.47 -6.63 5.75
CA SER A 13 -7.31 -7.47 4.90
C SER A 13 -7.61 -6.79 3.57
N GLU A 14 -7.98 -5.51 3.61
CA GLU A 14 -8.22 -4.71 2.40
C GLU A 14 -6.95 -4.52 1.57
N LEU A 15 -5.82 -4.19 2.21
CA LEU A 15 -4.56 -4.06 1.47
C LEU A 15 -4.18 -5.37 0.81
N ASN A 16 -4.28 -6.49 1.54
CA ASN A 16 -3.93 -7.81 1.06
C ASN A 16 -4.77 -8.22 -0.17
N ALA A 17 -6.06 -7.90 -0.16
CA ALA A 17 -6.94 -8.08 -1.32
C ALA A 17 -6.51 -7.21 -2.52
N ASN A 18 -6.12 -5.96 -2.28
CA ASN A 18 -5.66 -5.05 -3.34
C ASN A 18 -4.36 -5.51 -4.00
N VAL A 19 -3.40 -6.03 -3.23
CA VAL A 19 -2.12 -6.52 -3.75
C VAL A 19 -2.16 -8.00 -4.17
N LYS A 20 -3.35 -8.62 -4.20
CA LYS A 20 -3.57 -10.04 -4.54
C LYS A 20 -2.61 -11.00 -3.82
N LEU A 21 -2.20 -10.68 -2.60
CA LEU A 21 -1.28 -11.54 -1.84
C LEU A 21 -2.09 -12.64 -1.15
N ASN A 22 -1.66 -13.90 -1.29
CA ASN A 22 -2.21 -15.01 -0.50
C ASN A 22 -1.64 -15.00 0.92
N SER A 23 -1.89 -13.94 1.68
CA SER A 23 -1.45 -13.81 3.08
C SER A 23 -2.64 -13.61 4.02
N THR A 24 -2.69 -14.35 5.11
CA THR A 24 -3.73 -14.21 6.14
C THR A 24 -3.18 -13.53 7.39
N GLY A 25 -4.05 -12.83 8.13
CA GLY A 25 -3.71 -12.22 9.41
C GLY A 25 -2.66 -11.09 9.33
N ASN A 26 -1.72 -11.07 10.28
CA ASN A 26 -0.74 -9.99 10.43
C ASN A 26 0.54 -10.14 9.58
N VAL A 27 0.56 -11.13 8.66
CA VAL A 27 1.73 -11.43 7.82
C VAL A 27 2.11 -10.22 6.96
N LEU A 28 1.12 -9.58 6.34
CA LEU A 28 1.35 -8.39 5.53
C LEU A 28 1.89 -7.23 6.38
N SER A 29 1.38 -7.05 7.59
CA SER A 29 1.88 -6.05 8.54
C SER A 29 3.37 -6.27 8.85
N ARG A 30 3.77 -7.53 9.07
CA ARG A 30 5.18 -7.90 9.33
C ARG A 30 6.04 -7.63 8.10
N LYS A 31 5.59 -8.04 6.92
CA LYS A 31 6.32 -7.79 5.66
C LYS A 31 6.55 -6.30 5.42
N ILE A 32 5.52 -5.47 5.61
CA ILE A 32 5.63 -4.01 5.47
C ILE A 32 6.67 -3.45 6.45
N LYS A 33 6.63 -3.88 7.72
CA LYS A 33 7.59 -3.42 8.73
C LYS A 33 9.03 -3.86 8.41
N SER A 34 9.22 -5.12 8.01
CA SER A 34 10.54 -5.65 7.66
C SER A 34 11.13 -5.01 6.40
N ASN A 35 10.30 -4.47 5.51
CA ASN A 35 10.72 -3.84 4.25
C ASN A 35 10.54 -2.32 4.24
N ILE A 36 10.44 -1.68 5.42
CA ILE A 36 10.12 -0.26 5.52
C ILE A 36 11.15 0.63 4.80
N GLU A 37 12.43 0.26 4.86
CA GLU A 37 13.49 1.00 4.16
C GLU A 37 13.38 0.87 2.64
N LEU A 38 13.02 -0.31 2.15
CA LEU A 38 12.79 -0.54 0.72
C LEU A 38 11.61 0.30 0.23
N LEU A 39 10.51 0.32 0.98
CA LEU A 39 9.35 1.15 0.67
C LEU A 39 9.74 2.63 0.61
N LYS A 40 10.51 3.12 1.59
CA LYS A 40 10.99 4.50 1.62
C LYS A 40 11.89 4.85 0.42
N ARG A 41 12.79 3.94 0.02
CA ARG A 41 13.65 4.10 -1.17
C ARG A 41 12.84 4.17 -2.47
N ASN A 42 11.67 3.53 -2.49
CA ASN A 42 10.72 3.57 -3.61
C ASN A 42 9.63 4.65 -3.43
N PHE A 43 9.92 5.70 -2.66
CA PHE A 43 9.02 6.84 -2.43
C PHE A 43 7.66 6.46 -1.83
N ILE A 44 7.57 5.35 -1.11
CA ILE A 44 6.37 4.92 -0.39
C ILE A 44 6.56 5.20 1.10
N HIS A 45 5.72 6.06 1.67
CA HIS A 45 5.62 6.30 3.10
C HIS A 45 4.52 5.45 3.72
N VAL A 46 4.83 4.85 4.87
CA VAL A 46 3.89 4.04 5.64
C VAL A 46 3.54 4.81 6.91
N GLU A 47 2.26 5.10 7.08
CA GLU A 47 1.71 5.72 8.28
C GLU A 47 0.75 4.75 8.97
N TYR A 48 0.68 4.83 10.29
CA TYR A 48 -0.28 4.06 11.09
C TYR A 48 -1.21 5.02 11.83
N PRO A 49 -2.41 5.28 11.30
CA PRO A 49 -3.39 6.19 11.92
C PRO A 49 -3.74 5.79 13.36
N PRO A 50 -4.31 6.73 14.15
CA PRO A 50 -4.90 6.42 15.44
C PRO A 50 -5.83 5.21 15.36
N ARG A 51 -5.83 4.40 16.41
CA ARG A 51 -6.60 3.17 16.42
C ARG A 51 -8.07 3.49 16.67
N THR A 52 -8.92 3.28 15.66
CA THR A 52 -10.38 3.48 15.76
C THR A 52 -11.15 2.15 15.86
N SER A 53 -10.51 1.02 15.52
CA SER A 53 -11.10 -0.32 15.50
C SER A 53 -10.10 -1.40 15.95
N LYS A 54 -10.58 -2.64 16.16
CA LYS A 54 -9.71 -3.81 16.46
C LYS A 54 -8.65 -4.02 15.38
N GLU A 55 -9.07 -3.99 14.11
CA GLU A 55 -8.17 -4.01 12.96
C GLU A 55 -7.43 -2.69 12.81
N ARG A 56 -6.11 -2.75 12.63
CA ARG A 56 -5.24 -1.58 12.48
C ARG A 56 -5.31 -1.09 11.03
N LEU A 57 -5.61 0.19 10.86
CA LEU A 57 -5.47 0.86 9.57
C LEU A 57 -3.98 1.05 9.24
N ILE A 58 -3.66 0.91 7.96
CA ILE A 58 -2.40 1.32 7.36
C ILE A 58 -2.72 2.37 6.31
N LYS A 59 -1.87 3.39 6.25
CA LYS A 59 -1.84 4.32 5.13
C LYS A 59 -0.52 4.19 4.39
N LEU A 60 -0.59 3.96 3.09
CA LEU A 60 0.56 3.95 2.18
C LEU A 60 0.44 5.18 1.29
N VAL A 61 1.49 5.98 1.19
CA VAL A 61 1.50 7.21 0.38
C VAL A 61 2.69 7.18 -0.55
N TYR A 62 2.44 7.22 -1.84
CA TYR A 62 3.47 7.45 -2.85
C TYR A 62 3.76 8.95 -2.94
N VAL A 63 5.00 9.34 -2.64
CA VAL A 63 5.48 10.72 -2.63
C VAL A 63 6.42 11.02 -3.81
N GLY A 64 6.45 10.15 -4.81
CA GLY A 64 7.20 10.38 -6.04
C GLY A 64 6.56 11.51 -6.88
N ASN A 65 7.43 12.20 -7.61
CA ASN A 65 7.05 13.28 -8.52
C ASN A 65 6.64 12.77 -9.91
N ASP A 66 6.76 11.47 -10.14
CA ASP A 66 6.38 10.85 -11.40
C ASP A 66 4.87 11.05 -11.66
N GLU A 67 4.55 11.42 -12.90
CA GLU A 67 3.18 11.48 -13.36
C GLU A 67 2.66 10.05 -13.48
N ILE A 68 1.79 9.64 -12.55
CA ILE A 68 1.13 8.34 -12.64
C ILE A 68 0.07 8.42 -13.75
N SER A 69 0.49 8.11 -14.98
CA SER A 69 -0.40 7.93 -16.12
C SER A 69 -1.13 6.59 -16.03
N ASN A 70 -2.40 6.56 -16.46
CA ASN A 70 -3.24 5.35 -16.37
C ASN A 70 -2.72 4.18 -17.22
N ASP A 71 -1.80 4.43 -18.15
CA ASP A 71 -1.26 3.43 -19.09
C ASP A 71 -0.26 2.44 -18.47
N ASP A 72 0.29 2.73 -17.27
CA ASP A 72 1.28 1.86 -16.60
C ASP A 72 0.64 0.75 -15.75
N MET A 73 -0.69 0.58 -15.83
CA MET A 73 -1.44 -0.43 -15.07
C MET A 73 -1.68 -1.74 -15.86
N THR A 74 -0.82 -2.06 -16.84
CA THR A 74 -0.75 -3.44 -17.36
C THR A 74 -0.14 -4.33 -16.28
N ILE A 75 -1.00 -4.81 -15.38
CA ILE A 75 -0.74 -6.03 -14.62
C ILE A 75 -0.64 -7.13 -15.68
N ASN A 76 0.57 -7.42 -16.12
CA ASN A 76 0.84 -8.60 -16.93
C ASN A 76 0.59 -9.81 -16.02
N ASP A 77 -0.64 -10.31 -16.04
CA ASP A 77 -0.97 -11.67 -15.63
C ASP A 77 -0.19 -12.60 -16.57
N THR A 78 0.86 -13.24 -16.06
CA THR A 78 1.54 -14.39 -16.68
C THR A 78 1.70 -15.47 -15.64
#